data_AF-A0A4U9WFE5-F1
#
_entry.id   AF-A0A4U9WFE5-F1
#
_cell.length_a   1.000
_cell.length_b   1.000
_cell.length_c   1.000
_cell.angle_alpha   90.00
_cell.angle_beta   90.00
_cell.angle_gamma   90.00
#
_symmetry.space_group_name_H-M   'P 1'
#
loop_
_entity.id
_entity.type
_entity.pdbx_description
1 polymer ?
#
loop_
_entity_poly.entity_id
_entity_poly.type
_entity_poly.pdbx_seq_one_letter_code
_entity_poly.pdbx_strand_id
1 'polypeptide(L)' 'MPINSAPVGFSLVVYDGLPAESLLDLPVASIVQATRAEVGQQIAQMTLGLIRGEPLQKLQVLWQPVLKPNPDELPLTS' A
#
# COMPACT_ATOMS: atom_id res chain seq x y z
N MET A 1 42.68 14.15 9.36
CA MET A 1 41.27 14.35 9.78
C MET A 1 40.37 13.78 8.70
N PRO A 2 39.52 12.78 8.95
CA PRO A 2 38.50 12.41 7.99
C PRO A 2 37.30 13.37 8.11
N ILE A 3 36.83 13.87 6.97
CA ILE A 3 35.54 14.54 6.84
C ILE A 3 34.44 13.48 6.97
N ASN A 4 33.60 13.60 7.98
CA ASN A 4 32.46 12.70 8.15
C ASN A 4 31.33 13.25 7.25
N SER A 5 31.21 12.72 6.03
CA SER A 5 30.08 13.04 5.15
C SER A 5 28.81 12.52 5.83
N ALA A 6 27.88 13.40 6.19
CA ALA A 6 26.56 12.99 6.65
C ALA A 6 25.94 12.03 5.60
N PRO A 7 25.26 10.95 6.01
CA PRO A 7 24.67 10.02 5.07
C PRO A 7 23.63 10.76 4.23
N VAL A 8 23.83 10.78 2.91
CA VAL A 8 22.81 11.25 1.96
C VAL A 8 21.75 10.15 1.91
N GLY A 9 20.62 10.38 2.59
CA GLY A 9 19.50 9.44 2.63
C GLY A 9 18.68 9.47 1.35
N PHE A 10 17.98 8.38 1.05
CA PHE A 10 16.98 8.30 -0.01
C PHE A 10 15.59 8.15 0.62
N SER A 11 14.58 8.82 0.06
CA SER A 11 13.17 8.52 0.41
C SER A 11 12.78 7.15 -0.13
N LEU A 12 12.11 6.36 0.71
CA LEU A 12 11.65 5.02 0.40
C LEU A 12 10.14 4.94 0.62
N VAL A 13 9.41 4.47 -0.40
CA VAL A 13 7.99 4.14 -0.32
C VAL A 13 7.81 2.68 -0.74
N VAL A 14 7.13 1.88 0.08
CA VAL A 14 6.99 0.42 -0.12
C VAL A 14 5.53 0.01 -0.28
N TYR A 15 5.23 -0.86 -1.24
CA TYR A 15 3.88 -1.43 -1.37
C TYR A 15 3.58 -2.37 -0.20
N ASP A 16 2.39 -2.23 0.39
CA ASP A 16 1.93 -2.95 1.60
C ASP A 16 2.82 -2.80 2.84
N GLY A 17 3.79 -1.88 2.80
CA GLY A 17 4.73 -1.64 3.89
C GLY A 17 5.77 -2.74 4.04
N LEU A 18 6.46 -2.75 5.19
CA LEU A 18 7.43 -3.79 5.52
C LEU A 18 6.71 -5.06 6.00
N PRO A 19 7.27 -6.26 5.71
CA PRO A 19 6.73 -7.50 6.25
C PRO A 19 6.80 -7.48 7.79
N ALA A 20 5.92 -8.25 8.44
CA ALA A 20 5.84 -8.29 9.90
C ALA A 20 7.15 -8.80 10.56
N GLU A 21 7.95 -9.53 9.79
CA GLU A 21 9.22 -10.16 10.14
C GLU A 21 10.41 -9.25 9.82
N SER A 22 10.14 -8.01 9.39
CA SER A 22 11.16 -7.00 9.19
C SER A 22 11.91 -6.72 10.49
N LEU A 23 13.24 -6.72 10.42
CA LEU A 23 14.12 -6.30 11.53
C LEU A 23 14.31 -4.77 11.58
N LEU A 24 13.72 -4.05 10.62
CA LEU A 24 13.76 -2.59 10.57
C LEU A 24 12.62 -2.02 11.42
N ASP A 25 12.98 -1.35 12.50
CA ASP A 25 12.04 -0.58 13.35
C ASP A 25 11.77 0.85 12.80
N LEU A 26 12.18 1.12 11.56
CA LEU A 26 12.00 2.41 10.91
C LEU A 26 10.59 2.48 10.30
N PRO A 27 9.77 3.51 10.62
CA PRO A 27 8.52 3.72 9.91
C PRO A 27 8.84 4.08 8.45
N VAL A 28 8.16 3.42 7.51
CA VAL A 28 8.35 3.62 6.06
C VAL A 28 7.01 4.01 5.45
N ALA A 29 7.01 4.97 4.52
CA ALA A 29 5.81 5.36 3.80
C ALA A 29 5.35 4.18 2.95
N SER A 30 4.04 3.93 2.86
CA SER A 30 3.53 2.74 2.19
C SER A 30 2.30 3.00 1.34
N ILE A 31 2.21 2.30 0.22
CA ILE A 31 0.96 2.22 -0.54
C ILE A 31 0.12 1.09 0.04
N VAL A 32 -1.01 1.44 0.66
CA VAL A 32 -1.94 0.49 1.27
C VAL A 32 -2.98 0.06 0.24
N GLN A 33 -3.15 -1.24 0.08
CA GLN A 33 -4.16 -1.84 -0.77
C GLN A 33 -5.30 -2.47 0.06
N ALA A 34 -6.38 -2.88 -0.61
CA ALA A 34 -7.47 -3.61 0.03
C ALA A 34 -6.96 -4.90 0.67
N THR A 35 -7.47 -5.22 1.85
CA THR A 35 -7.08 -6.41 2.59
C THR A 35 -7.56 -7.68 1.88
N ARG A 36 -6.88 -8.81 2.13
CA ARG A 36 -7.31 -10.12 1.59
C ARG A 36 -8.76 -10.47 1.95
N ALA A 37 -9.23 -10.04 3.12
CA ALA A 37 -10.61 -10.27 3.56
C ALA A 37 -11.63 -9.47 2.73
N GLU A 38 -11.37 -8.18 2.54
CA GLU A 38 -12.21 -7.30 1.70
C GLU A 38 -12.24 -7.78 0.25
N VAL A 39 -11.08 -8.20 -0.27
CA VAL A 39 -10.96 -8.77 -1.62
C VAL A 39 -11.80 -10.04 -1.74
N GLY A 40 -11.68 -10.97 -0.79
CA GLY A 40 -12.44 -12.22 -0.79
C GLY A 40 -13.95 -12.00 -0.73
N GLN A 41 -14.41 -11.07 0.11
CA GLN A 41 -15.83 -10.73 0.22
C GLN A 41 -16.36 -10.13 -1.09
N GLN A 42 -15.62 -9.23 -1.71
CA GLN A 42 -16.02 -8.61 -2.98
C GLN A 42 -16.13 -9.65 -4.12
N ILE A 43 -15.17 -10.57 -4.21
CA ILE A 43 -15.20 -11.66 -5.21
C ILE A 43 -16.42 -12.55 -5.01
N ALA A 44 -16.72 -12.92 -3.76
CA ALA A 44 -17.88 -13.76 -3.45
C ALA A 44 -19.19 -13.07 -3.85
N GLN A 45 -19.34 -11.77 -3.54
CA GLN A 45 -20.51 -10.99 -3.92
C GLN A 45 -20.66 -10.86 -5.44
N MET A 46 -19.57 -10.56 -6.14
CA MET A 46 -19.58 -10.45 -7.60
C MET A 46 -19.91 -11.78 -8.28
N THR A 47 -19.41 -12.89 -7.75
CA THR A 47 -19.71 -14.24 -8.26
C THR A 47 -21.19 -14.56 -8.10
N LEU A 48 -21.78 -14.23 -6.94
CA LEU A 48 -23.22 -14.39 -6.71
C LEU A 48 -24.05 -13.51 -7.65
N GLY A 49 -23.63 -12.26 -7.87
CA GLY A 49 -24.26 -11.35 -8.84
C GLY A 49 -24.22 -11.90 -10.27
N LEU A 50 -23.08 -12.48 -10.66
CA LEU A 50 -22.93 -13.15 -11.96
C LEU A 50 -23.90 -14.32 -12.12
N ILE A 51 -24.02 -15.19 -11.10
CA ILE A 51 -24.97 -16.32 -11.09
C ILE A 51 -26.42 -15.83 -11.22
N ARG A 52 -26.75 -14.67 -10.66
CA ARG A 52 -28.08 -14.05 -10.73
C ARG A 52 -28.36 -13.32 -12.05
N GLY A 53 -27.39 -13.26 -12.96
CA GLY A 53 -27.54 -12.59 -14.25
C GLY A 53 -27.42 -11.07 -14.17
N GLU A 54 -26.71 -10.53 -13.16
CA GLU A 54 -26.45 -9.10 -13.10
C GLU A 54 -25.60 -8.62 -14.29
N PRO A 55 -25.85 -7.40 -14.82
CA PRO A 55 -25.05 -6.85 -15.90
C PRO A 55 -23.57 -6.75 -15.53
N LEU A 56 -22.69 -7.16 -16.44
CA LEU A 56 -21.24 -7.19 -16.21
C LEU A 56 -20.64 -5.81 -15.87
N GLN A 57 -21.28 -4.72 -16.30
CA GLN A 57 -20.85 -3.35 -15.98
C GLN A 57 -20.99 -3.05 -14.48
N LYS A 58 -21.83 -3.78 -13.75
CA LYS A 58 -22.00 -3.68 -12.29
C LYS A 58 -21.05 -4.59 -11.51
N LEU A 59 -20.40 -5.54 -12.20
CA LEU A 59 -19.52 -6.55 -11.62
C LEU A 59 -18.04 -6.22 -11.90
N GLN A 60 -17.70 -4.94 -11.98
CA GLN A 60 -16.32 -4.48 -12.16
C GLN A 60 -15.99 -3.49 -11.07
N VAL A 61 -14.97 -3.82 -10.28
CA VAL A 61 -14.49 -2.97 -9.19
C VAL A 61 -13.00 -2.76 -9.38
N LEU A 62 -12.60 -1.48 -9.43
CA LEU A 62 -11.22 -1.04 -9.40
C LEU A 62 -10.97 -0.35 -8.07
N TRP A 63 -10.20 -1.00 -7.19
CA TRP A 63 -9.81 -0.37 -5.93
C TRP A 63 -8.73 0.68 -6.16
N GLN A 64 -8.92 1.83 -5.52
CA GLN A 64 -7.92 2.89 -5.48
C GLN A 64 -6.98 2.66 -4.30
N PRO A 65 -5.66 2.52 -4.54
CA PRO A 65 -4.70 2.42 -3.45
C PRO A 65 -4.56 3.76 -2.72
N VAL A 66 -4.15 3.71 -1.45
CA VAL A 66 -3.99 4.90 -0.62
C VAL A 66 -2.53 5.02 -0.17
N LEU A 67 -1.93 6.20 -0.36
CA LEU A 67 -0.63 6.51 0.22
C LEU A 67 -0.80 6.74 1.72
N LYS A 68 -0.11 5.93 2.52
CA LYS A 68 0.09 6.12 3.95
C LYS A 68 1.47 6.75 4.16
N PRO A 69 1.55 8.05 4.51
CA PRO A 69 2.83 8.71 4.70
C PRO A 69 3.56 8.18 5.93
N ASN A 70 4.89 8.28 5.91
CA ASN A 70 5.69 8.08 7.12
C ASN A 70 5.59 9.35 7.99
N PRO A 71 5.20 9.24 9.28
CA PRO A 71 5.10 10.40 10.18
C PRO A 71 6.42 11.15 10.36
N ASP A 72 7.56 10.49 10.17
CA ASP A 72 8.89 11.08 10.35
C ASP A 72 9.53 11.52 9.02
N GLU A 73 8.78 11.47 7.92
CA GLU A 73 9.28 11.89 6.61
C GLU A 73 9.41 13.42 6.56
N LEU A 74 10.66 13.90 6.68
CA LEU A 74 10.99 15.29 6.42
C LEU A 74 10.76 15.60 4.94
N PRO A 75 10.20 16.78 4.60
CA PRO A 75 10.05 17.18 3.21
C PRO A 75 11.41 17.20 2.53
N LEU A 76 11.48 16.65 1.31
CA LEU A 76 12.67 16.72 0.48
C LEU A 76 12.98 18.20 0.19
N THR A 77 13.90 18.78 0.96
CA THR A 77 14.43 20.11 0.67
C THR A 77 15.43 19.98 -0.47
N SER A 78 15.05 20.46 -1.65
CA SER A 78 15.92 20.62 -2.84
C SER A 78 17.02 21.65 -2.62
#